data_AF-A0A536DI77-F1
#
_entry.id   AF-A0A536DI77-F1
#
_cell.length_a   1.000
_cell.length_b   1.000
_cell.length_c   1.000
_cell.angle_alpha   90.00
_cell.angle_beta   90.00
_cell.angle_gamma   90.00
#
_symmetry.space_group_name_H-M   'P 1'
#
loop_
_entity.id
_entity.type
_entity.pdbx_description
1 polymer ?
#
loop_
_entity_poly.entity_id
_entity_poly.type
_entity_poly.pdbx_seq_one_letter_code
_entity_poly.pdbx_strand_id
1 'polypeptide(L)'
;MVTALENFGTLSGWGKEHHNDGFQNFKEVPTWDLHHATYTSPYVQFSNKEVQNHDFQPLDKFEGDEQAIIDTYNPQAKWPWLYINGQYAQAGAGYSPGLLQGQAFDALYQQLMSGTHNDATQAVKNEARLITSYICHSTGGQPEVACKS
;
A
#
# COMPACT_ATOMS: atom_id res chain seq x y z
N MET A 1 2.01 3.14 0.60
CA MET A 1 2.81 2.10 -0.10
C MET A 1 3.19 2.51 -1.52
N VAL A 2 2.24 2.77 -2.44
CA VAL A 2 2.56 3.13 -3.85
C VAL A 2 3.62 4.24 -3.95
N THR A 3 3.37 5.39 -3.32
CA THR A 3 4.34 6.51 -3.27
C THR A 3 5.71 6.11 -2.70
N ALA A 4 5.75 5.15 -1.78
CA ALA A 4 7.02 4.67 -1.23
C ALA A 4 7.78 3.80 -2.25
N LEU A 5 7.08 2.91 -2.97
CA LEU A 5 7.67 2.04 -3.99
C LEU A 5 8.18 2.81 -5.21
N GLU A 6 7.52 3.90 -5.59
CA GLU A 6 7.94 4.78 -6.68
C GLU A 6 9.29 5.45 -6.43
N ASN A 7 9.75 5.54 -5.17
CA ASN A 7 11.10 6.00 -4.86
C ASN A 7 12.20 4.98 -5.25
N PHE A 8 11.84 3.71 -5.43
CA PHE A 8 12.80 2.61 -5.69
C PHE A 8 12.64 1.99 -7.07
N GLY A 9 11.61 2.36 -7.85
CA GLY A 9 11.32 1.73 -9.12
C GLY A 9 10.03 2.22 -9.75
N THR A 10 9.53 1.47 -10.73
CA THR A 10 8.35 1.85 -11.50
C THR A 10 7.24 0.81 -11.33
N LEU A 11 6.07 1.26 -10.90
CA LEU A 11 4.84 0.48 -10.86
C LEU A 11 4.03 0.73 -12.15
N SER A 12 3.53 -0.31 -12.80
CA SER A 12 2.73 -0.25 -14.04
C SER A 12 1.52 -1.19 -13.96
N GLY A 13 0.47 -0.96 -14.74
CA GLY A 13 -0.71 -1.84 -14.75
C GLY A 13 -1.63 -1.74 -13.52
N TRP A 14 -1.54 -0.63 -12.78
CA TRP A 14 -2.35 -0.33 -11.61
C TRP A 14 -3.30 0.84 -11.89
N GLY A 15 -4.33 0.98 -11.07
CA GLY A 15 -5.36 2.01 -11.24
C GLY A 15 -6.01 2.39 -9.92
N LYS A 16 -6.90 3.39 -9.97
CA LYS A 16 -7.75 3.68 -8.81
C LYS A 16 -8.72 2.53 -8.60
N GLU A 17 -9.00 2.23 -7.34
CA GLU A 17 -10.14 1.39 -7.01
C GLU A 17 -11.41 2.02 -7.58
N HIS A 18 -12.24 1.21 -8.23
CA HIS A 18 -13.40 1.66 -8.99
C HIS A 18 -14.71 1.52 -8.20
N HIS A 19 -14.67 0.91 -7.02
CA HIS A 19 -15.82 0.83 -6.13
C HIS A 19 -16.14 2.17 -5.46
N ASN A 20 -17.22 2.80 -5.90
CA ASN A 20 -17.72 4.06 -5.33
C ASN A 20 -18.68 3.85 -4.14
N ASP A 21 -18.89 2.60 -3.72
CA ASP A 21 -19.87 2.23 -2.71
C ASP A 21 -19.18 1.88 -1.39
N GLY A 22 -19.71 2.43 -0.29
CA GLY A 22 -19.32 2.08 1.06
C GLY A 22 -19.89 0.72 1.50
N PHE A 23 -19.26 0.07 2.48
CA PHE A 23 -19.70 -1.22 3.02
C PHE A 23 -20.09 -1.12 4.50
N GLN A 24 -21.18 -1.76 4.93
CA GLN A 24 -21.62 -1.86 6.34
C GLN A 24 -21.48 -0.56 7.17
N ASN A 25 -22.06 0.53 6.66
CA ASN A 25 -22.03 1.89 7.25
C ASN A 25 -20.69 2.63 7.15
N PHE A 26 -19.65 2.01 6.59
CA PHE A 26 -18.44 2.71 6.20
C PHE A 26 -18.65 3.31 4.81
N LYS A 27 -18.38 4.60 4.62
CA LYS A 27 -18.20 5.18 3.28
C LYS A 27 -16.94 4.62 2.62
N GLU A 28 -16.89 4.73 1.31
CA GLU A 28 -15.72 4.42 0.48
C GLU A 28 -14.44 5.04 1.03
N VAL A 29 -13.34 4.29 0.94
CA VAL A 29 -11.99 4.77 1.21
C VAL A 29 -11.26 4.80 -0.12
N PRO A 30 -10.84 5.98 -0.62
CA PRO A 30 -10.15 6.08 -1.90
C PRO A 30 -8.78 5.37 -1.81
N THR A 31 -8.63 4.26 -2.54
CA THR A 31 -7.41 3.44 -2.56
C THR A 31 -7.06 3.02 -3.99
N TRP A 32 -5.87 2.45 -4.15
CA TRP A 32 -5.41 1.88 -5.41
C TRP A 32 -5.83 0.41 -5.53
N ASP A 33 -6.16 -0.01 -6.75
CA ASP A 33 -6.24 -1.40 -7.19
C ASP A 33 -4.87 -1.78 -7.77
N LEU A 34 -4.27 -2.83 -7.20
CA LEU A 34 -2.96 -3.37 -7.56
C LEU A 34 -3.04 -4.80 -8.11
N HIS A 35 -4.22 -5.40 -8.29
CA HIS A 35 -4.38 -6.81 -8.68
C HIS A 35 -3.62 -7.20 -9.95
N HIS A 36 -3.39 -6.25 -10.86
CA HIS A 36 -2.62 -6.43 -12.10
C HIS A 36 -1.34 -5.59 -12.16
N ALA A 37 -0.92 -5.03 -11.02
CA ALA A 37 0.27 -4.22 -10.94
C ALA A 37 1.53 -5.07 -11.23
N THR A 38 2.45 -4.45 -11.96
CA THR A 38 3.80 -4.96 -12.18
C THR A 38 4.79 -3.94 -11.66
N TYR A 39 5.87 -4.42 -11.05
CA TYR A 39 6.88 -3.55 -10.47
C TYR A 39 8.27 -3.89 -10.99
N THR A 40 8.97 -2.88 -11.50
CA THR A 40 10.35 -3.00 -11.98
C THR A 40 11.27 -2.15 -11.11
N SER A 41 12.27 -2.78 -10.49
CA SER A 41 13.27 -2.09 -9.68
C SER A 41 14.59 -2.87 -9.65
N PRO A 42 15.75 -2.19 -9.64
CA PRO A 42 17.03 -2.83 -9.38
C PRO A 42 17.33 -2.99 -7.87
N TYR A 43 16.49 -2.47 -6.98
CA TYR A 43 16.75 -2.41 -5.54
C TYR A 43 15.85 -3.32 -4.71
N VAL A 44 14.57 -3.43 -5.08
CA VAL A 44 13.58 -4.22 -4.32
C VAL A 44 12.69 -5.05 -5.24
N GLN A 45 12.29 -6.21 -4.75
CA GLN A 45 11.21 -6.99 -5.36
C GLN A 45 9.90 -6.65 -4.67
N PHE A 46 8.82 -6.57 -5.44
CA PHE A 46 7.49 -6.32 -4.93
C PHE A 46 6.56 -7.43 -5.42
N SER A 47 5.87 -8.05 -4.47
CA SER A 47 4.76 -8.96 -4.74
C SER A 47 3.53 -8.43 -4.03
N ASN A 48 2.39 -8.51 -4.68
CA ASN A 48 1.10 -8.12 -4.12
C ASN A 48 0.05 -9.20 -4.39
N LYS A 49 -0.94 -9.25 -3.50
CA LYS A 49 -2.10 -10.12 -3.58
C LYS A 49 -3.33 -9.34 -3.12
N GLU A 50 -4.35 -9.30 -3.95
CA GLU A 50 -5.68 -8.87 -3.56
C GLU A 50 -6.53 -10.12 -3.40
N VAL A 51 -6.80 -10.52 -2.16
CA VAL A 51 -7.34 -11.86 -1.88
C VAL A 51 -8.85 -11.95 -2.03
N GLN A 52 -9.55 -10.83 -1.99
CA GLN A 52 -10.99 -10.74 -2.15
C GLN A 52 -11.38 -9.43 -2.84
N ASN A 53 -12.43 -9.47 -3.66
CA ASN A 53 -13.06 -8.27 -4.19
C ASN A 53 -14.05 -7.66 -3.19
N HIS A 54 -14.69 -6.55 -3.56
CA HIS A 54 -15.69 -5.87 -2.74
C HIS A 54 -16.90 -6.74 -2.37
N ASP A 55 -17.25 -7.72 -3.20
CA ASP A 55 -18.33 -8.69 -2.97
C ASP A 55 -17.87 -9.90 -2.14
N PHE A 56 -16.70 -9.81 -1.50
CA PHE A 56 -16.04 -10.88 -0.73
C PHE A 56 -15.75 -12.15 -1.53
N GLN A 57 -15.79 -12.06 -2.86
CA GLN A 57 -15.40 -13.17 -3.72
C GLN A 57 -13.89 -13.30 -3.72
N PRO A 58 -13.33 -14.51 -3.57
CA PRO A 58 -11.89 -14.74 -3.67
C PRO A 58 -11.33 -14.25 -5.01
N LEU A 59 -10.17 -13.61 -4.96
CA LEU A 59 -9.43 -13.13 -6.12
C LEU A 59 -8.09 -13.88 -6.22
N ASP A 60 -7.05 -13.38 -5.55
CA ASP A 60 -5.75 -14.01 -5.51
C ASP A 60 -5.62 -15.07 -4.42
N LYS A 61 -4.65 -15.97 -4.62
CA LYS A 61 -4.18 -16.92 -3.60
C LYS A 61 -2.69 -16.74 -3.36
N PHE A 62 -2.28 -16.99 -2.13
CA PHE A 62 -0.86 -17.15 -1.77
C PHE A 62 -0.40 -18.56 -2.11
N GLU A 63 0.83 -18.69 -2.58
CA GLU A 63 1.46 -19.97 -2.88
C GLU A 63 2.92 -19.97 -2.42
N GLY A 64 3.47 -21.15 -2.17
CA GLY A 64 4.89 -21.31 -1.80
C GLY A 64 5.32 -20.46 -0.60
N ASP A 65 6.40 -19.69 -0.78
CA ASP A 65 6.99 -18.86 0.27
C ASP A 65 6.03 -17.76 0.78
N GLU A 66 5.14 -17.24 -0.08
CA GLU A 66 4.17 -16.23 0.33
C GLU A 66 3.17 -16.80 1.35
N GLN A 67 2.72 -18.03 1.15
CA GLN A 67 1.81 -18.70 2.09
C GLN A 67 2.50 -18.91 3.44
N ALA A 68 3.77 -19.35 3.44
CA ALA A 68 4.54 -19.51 4.67
C ALA A 68 4.73 -18.18 5.43
N ILE A 69 4.92 -17.08 4.71
CA ILE A 69 4.98 -15.73 5.29
C ILE A 69 3.64 -15.35 5.93
N ILE A 70 2.51 -15.57 5.25
CA ILE A 70 1.18 -15.27 5.78
C ILE A 70 0.87 -16.13 7.01
N ASP A 71 1.13 -17.43 6.97
CA ASP A 71 0.87 -18.34 8.10
C ASP A 71 1.69 -17.95 9.33
N THR A 72 2.91 -17.45 9.13
CA THR A 72 3.81 -17.04 10.22
C THR A 72 3.47 -15.67 10.78
N TYR A 73 3.26 -14.67 9.91
CA TYR A 73 3.22 -13.26 10.31
C TYR A 73 1.84 -12.58 10.18
N ASN A 74 0.87 -13.22 9.51
CA ASN A 74 -0.53 -12.79 9.45
C ASN A 74 -1.52 -13.96 9.58
N PRO A 75 -1.42 -14.81 10.62
CA PRO A 75 -2.28 -15.98 10.77
C PRO A 75 -3.77 -15.64 10.96
N GLN A 76 -4.08 -14.37 11.24
CA GLN A 76 -5.44 -13.87 11.39
C GLN A 76 -6.03 -13.33 10.08
N ALA A 77 -5.28 -13.39 8.97
CA ALA A 77 -5.67 -12.88 7.65
C ALA A 77 -6.28 -11.47 7.72
N LYS A 78 -5.58 -10.54 8.42
CA LYS A 78 -6.01 -9.15 8.53
C LYS A 78 -5.50 -8.37 7.33
N TRP A 79 -6.39 -7.65 6.65
CA TRP A 79 -6.08 -6.84 5.49
C TRP A 79 -6.50 -5.37 5.73
N PRO A 80 -5.81 -4.37 5.15
CA PRO A 80 -4.58 -4.50 4.35
C PRO A 80 -3.38 -4.93 5.21
N TRP A 81 -2.35 -5.48 4.58
CA TRP A 81 -1.15 -5.99 5.27
C TRP A 81 0.12 -5.77 4.44
N LEU A 82 1.25 -5.60 5.11
CA LEU A 82 2.56 -5.36 4.50
C LEU A 82 3.64 -6.15 5.24
N TYR A 83 4.61 -6.67 4.48
CA TYR A 83 5.81 -7.32 5.01
C TYR A 83 7.03 -6.91 4.20
N ILE A 84 8.11 -6.57 4.92
CA ILE A 84 9.35 -6.09 4.33
C ILE A 84 10.50 -6.93 4.87
N ASN A 85 11.04 -7.78 3.99
CA ASN A 85 12.30 -8.51 4.16
C ASN A 85 12.48 -9.26 5.50
N GLY A 86 11.40 -9.71 6.15
CA GLY A 86 11.46 -10.36 7.46
C GLY A 86 11.83 -9.45 8.64
N GLN A 87 11.95 -8.15 8.39
CA GLN A 87 12.32 -7.17 9.40
C GLN A 87 11.11 -6.37 9.89
N TYR A 88 10.10 -6.23 9.04
CA TYR A 88 8.90 -5.45 9.34
C TYR A 88 7.65 -6.14 8.85
N ALA A 89 6.60 -6.13 9.67
CA ALA A 89 5.26 -6.56 9.31
C ALA A 89 4.24 -5.57 9.88
N GLN A 90 3.24 -5.20 9.08
CA GLN A 90 2.20 -4.26 9.46
C GLN A 90 0.83 -4.78 9.05
N ALA A 91 -0.09 -4.83 10.01
CA ALA A 91 -1.51 -4.96 9.73
C ALA A 91 -2.17 -3.57 9.73
N GLY A 92 -3.00 -3.31 8.72
CA GLY A 92 -3.65 -2.02 8.50
C GLY A 92 -2.79 -1.02 7.72
N ALA A 93 -3.38 0.15 7.44
CA ALA A 93 -2.80 1.18 6.60
C ALA A 93 -1.78 2.11 7.32
N GLY A 94 -1.49 1.90 8.61
CA GLY A 94 -0.63 2.79 9.41
C GLY A 94 -1.29 4.11 9.85
N TYR A 95 -2.52 4.37 9.40
CA TYR A 95 -3.37 5.48 9.82
C TYR A 95 -4.85 5.06 9.85
N SER A 96 -5.70 5.90 10.44
CA SER A 96 -7.15 5.67 10.48
C SER A 96 -7.77 5.85 9.08
N PRO A 97 -8.47 4.84 8.52
CA PRO A 97 -9.18 4.98 7.24
C PRO A 97 -10.22 6.11 7.25
N GLY A 98 -10.74 6.47 8.43
CA GLY A 98 -11.68 7.58 8.61
C GLY A 98 -11.15 8.94 8.17
N LEU A 99 -9.82 9.09 8.04
CA LEU A 99 -9.20 10.31 7.49
C LEU A 99 -9.45 10.48 5.99
N LEU A 100 -9.63 9.38 5.26
CA LEU A 100 -9.84 9.37 3.81
C LEU A 100 -11.30 9.11 3.44
N GLN A 101 -12.08 8.62 4.40
CA GLN A 101 -13.42 8.11 4.17
C GLN A 101 -14.39 9.14 3.57
N GLY A 102 -15.04 8.77 2.47
CA GLY A 102 -16.00 9.60 1.75
C GLY A 102 -15.38 10.71 0.90
N GLN A 103 -14.05 10.74 0.76
CA GLN A 103 -13.38 11.60 -0.21
C GLN A 103 -13.36 10.91 -1.58
N ALA A 104 -13.62 11.67 -2.65
CA ALA A 104 -13.44 11.17 -4.00
C ALA A 104 -11.95 10.92 -4.27
N PHE A 105 -11.65 9.80 -4.92
CA PHE A 105 -10.28 9.39 -5.25
C PHE A 105 -9.48 10.51 -5.93
N ASP A 106 -10.01 11.04 -7.04
CA ASP A 106 -9.31 12.03 -7.84
C ASP A 106 -9.05 13.33 -7.04
N ALA A 107 -9.96 13.69 -6.13
CA ALA A 107 -9.79 14.87 -5.28
C ALA A 107 -8.65 14.69 -4.27
N LEU A 108 -8.61 13.55 -3.57
CA LEU A 108 -7.50 13.25 -2.65
C LEU A 108 -6.17 13.14 -3.39
N TYR A 109 -6.16 12.47 -4.56
CA TYR A 109 -4.97 12.36 -5.39
C TYR A 109 -4.44 13.74 -5.81
N GLN A 110 -5.31 14.66 -6.26
CA GLN A 110 -4.90 16.03 -6.58
C GLN A 110 -4.40 16.80 -5.34
N GLN A 111 -4.98 16.59 -4.16
CA GLN A 111 -4.47 17.18 -2.92
C GLN A 111 -3.05 16.68 -2.58
N LEU A 112 -2.79 15.39 -2.76
CA LEU A 112 -1.45 14.81 -2.57
C LEU A 112 -0.44 15.42 -3.54
N MET A 113 -0.77 15.46 -4.83
CA MET A 113 0.10 15.96 -5.91
C MET A 113 0.36 17.46 -5.83
N SER A 114 -0.63 18.25 -5.42
CA SER A 114 -0.48 19.70 -5.23
C SER A 114 0.28 20.09 -3.97
N GLY A 115 0.64 19.13 -3.11
CA GLY A 115 1.30 19.42 -1.85
C GLY A 115 0.36 19.96 -0.76
N THR A 116 -0.96 19.85 -0.94
CA THR A 116 -1.95 20.28 0.06
C THR A 116 -1.64 19.67 1.43
N HIS A 117 -1.77 20.48 2.48
CA HIS A 117 -1.48 20.11 3.86
C HIS A 117 -2.78 20.02 4.66
N ASN A 118 -3.25 18.80 4.89
CA ASN A 118 -4.40 18.48 5.76
C ASN A 118 -4.17 17.12 6.42
N ASP A 119 -5.05 16.69 7.32
CA ASP A 119 -4.85 15.44 8.08
C ASP A 119 -4.76 14.21 7.17
N ALA A 120 -5.57 14.15 6.11
CA ALA A 120 -5.58 13.05 5.14
C ALA A 120 -4.25 12.97 4.37
N THR A 121 -3.81 14.08 3.76
CA THR A 121 -2.57 14.09 2.98
C THR A 121 -1.34 13.90 3.84
N GLN A 122 -1.34 14.39 5.08
CA GLN A 122 -0.25 14.18 6.02
C GLN A 122 -0.17 12.72 6.46
N ALA A 123 -1.29 12.08 6.78
CA ALA A 123 -1.31 10.67 7.16
C ALA A 123 -0.73 9.78 6.05
N VAL A 124 -1.17 9.98 4.81
CA VAL A 124 -0.64 9.24 3.64
C VAL A 124 0.85 9.50 3.42
N LYS A 125 1.29 10.77 3.50
CA LYS A 125 2.71 11.14 3.32
C LYS A 125 3.60 10.57 4.42
N ASN A 126 3.15 10.61 5.67
CA ASN A 126 3.90 10.09 6.81
C ASN A 126 4.05 8.58 6.73
N GLU A 127 2.97 7.87 6.37
CA GLU A 127 3.03 6.43 6.15
C GLU A 127 3.95 6.06 4.98
N ALA A 128 3.89 6.79 3.87
CA ALA A 128 4.80 6.59 2.75
C ALA A 128 6.27 6.76 3.17
N ARG A 129 6.60 7.80 3.96
CA ARG A 129 7.94 8.02 4.50
C ARG A 129 8.40 6.90 5.44
N LEU A 130 7.50 6.41 6.28
CA LEU A 130 7.80 5.31 7.21
C LEU A 130 8.14 4.02 6.44
N ILE A 131 7.32 3.67 5.45
CA ILE A 131 7.58 2.52 4.56
C ILE A 131 8.90 2.71 3.81
N THR A 132 9.16 3.90 3.24
CA THR A 132 10.44 4.21 2.60
C THR A 132 11.61 4.01 3.56
N SER A 133 11.50 4.43 4.82
CA SER A 133 12.55 4.21 5.83
C SER A 133 12.84 2.74 6.09
N TYR A 134 11.80 1.89 6.21
CA TYR A 134 11.97 0.45 6.37
C TYR A 134 12.61 -0.22 5.15
N ILE A 135 12.22 0.19 3.94
CA ILE A 135 12.86 -0.28 2.71
C ILE A 135 14.34 0.13 2.70
N CYS A 136 14.64 1.39 3.01
CA CYS A 136 16.02 1.89 3.08
C CYS A 136 16.88 1.13 4.09
N HIS A 137 16.30 0.74 5.23
CA HIS A 137 17.00 -0.12 6.17
C HIS A 137 17.31 -1.50 5.56
N SER A 138 16.33 -2.09 4.86
CA SER A 138 16.46 -3.40 4.21
C SER A 138 17.45 -3.41 3.05
N THR A 139 17.60 -2.29 2.33
CA THR A 139 18.51 -2.16 1.17
C THR A 139 19.89 -1.61 1.54
N GLY A 140 20.19 -1.40 2.83
CA GLY A 140 21.44 -0.79 3.26
C GLY A 140 21.61 0.66 2.79
N GLY A 141 20.50 1.39 2.60
CA GLY A 141 20.48 2.79 2.19
C GLY A 141 20.48 3.03 0.68
N GLN A 142 20.11 2.04 -0.13
CA GLN A 142 20.04 2.17 -1.58
C GLN A 142 18.59 2.22 -2.12
N PRO A 143 18.30 3.05 -3.14
CA PRO A 143 19.17 4.07 -3.71
C PRO A 143 19.31 5.27 -2.76
N GLU A 144 20.47 5.91 -2.81
CA GLU A 144 20.77 7.07 -1.95
C GLU A 144 19.74 8.20 -2.08
N VAL A 145 19.22 8.44 -3.29
CA VAL A 145 18.23 9.49 -3.56
C VAL A 145 16.91 9.28 -2.80
N ALA A 146 16.51 8.03 -2.57
CA ALA A 146 15.32 7.66 -1.82
C ALA A 146 15.57 7.59 -0.30
N CYS A 147 16.80 7.30 0.10
CA CYS A 147 17.15 7.03 1.49
C CYS A 147 17.74 8.21 2.25
N LYS A 148 18.04 9.31 1.55
CA LYS A 148 18.49 10.58 2.14
C LYS A 148 17.45 11.71 2.01
N SER A 149 16.24 11.39 1.57
CA SER A 149 15.14 12.34 1.35
C SER A 149 14.42 12.75 2.64
#